data_AF-A0A4P7C1V2-F1
#
_entry.id   AF-A0A4P7C1V2-F1
#
_cell.length_a   1.000
_cell.length_b   1.000
_cell.length_c   1.000
_cell.angle_alpha   90.00
_cell.angle_beta   90.00
_cell.angle_gamma   90.00
#
_symmetry.space_group_name_H-M   'P 1'
#
loop_
_entity.id
_entity.type
_entity.pdbx_description
1 polymer ?
#
loop_
_entity_poly.entity_id
_entity_poly.type
_entity_poly.pdbx_seq_one_letter_code
_entity_poly.pdbx_strand_id
1 'polypeptide(L)' 'MDSCTEALRYLACGLSRLDGDGDGVPCEVLCR' A
#
# COMPACT_ATOMS: atom_id res chain seq x y z
N MET A 1 8.84 5.23 1.38
CA MET A 1 7.46 4.99 1.79
C MET A 1 7.50 4.87 3.27
N ASP A 2 7.32 6.02 3.89
CA ASP A 2 7.62 6.22 5.30
C ASP A 2 6.31 6.27 6.11
N SER A 3 5.16 6.18 5.42
CA SER A 3 3.84 6.14 6.01
C SER A 3 2.85 5.29 5.21
N CYS A 4 1.95 4.64 5.93
CA CYS A 4 0.85 3.86 5.38
C CYS A 4 -0.08 4.71 4.48
N THR A 5 -0.30 5.99 4.84
CA THR A 5 -1.10 6.93 4.05
C THR A 5 -0.54 7.17 2.66
N GLU A 6 0.79 7.24 2.54
CA GLU A 6 1.47 7.43 1.26
C GLU A 6 1.35 6.16 0.40
N ALA A 7 1.54 4.98 1.00
CA ALA A 7 1.36 3.70 0.33
C ALA A 7 -0.07 3.53 -0.23
N LEU A 8 -1.10 3.94 0.55
CA LEU A 8 -2.50 3.96 0.10
C LEU A 8 -2.74 4.90 -1.09
N ARG A 9 -2.11 6.09 -1.09
CA ARG A 9 -2.20 7.01 -2.24
C ARG A 9 -1.58 6.40 -3.50
N TYR A 10 -0.47 5.68 -3.36
CA TYR A 10 0.13 4.98 -4.50
C TYR A 10 -0.72 3.80 -4.97
N LEU A 11 -1.30 3.03 -4.06
CA LEU A 11 -2.24 1.96 -4.40
C LEU A 11 -3.45 2.52 -5.17
N ALA A 12 -4.03 3.62 -4.69
CA ALA A 12 -5.14 4.32 -5.36
C ALA A 12 -4.74 4.89 -6.73
N CYS A 13 -3.45 5.17 -6.95
CA CYS A 13 -2.93 5.59 -8.25
C CYS A 13 -2.79 4.41 -9.24
N GLY A 14 -3.11 3.18 -8.83
CA GLY A 14 -3.03 1.96 -9.66
C GLY A 14 -1.73 1.19 -9.49
N LEU A 15 -0.93 1.53 -8.47
CA LEU A 15 0.31 0.86 -8.17
C LEU A 15 0.01 -0.41 -7.33
N SER A 16 -0.60 -1.40 -7.97
CA SER A 16 -1.06 -2.65 -7.33
C SER A 16 0.06 -3.53 -6.80
N ARG A 17 1.32 -3.32 -7.21
CA ARG A 17 2.49 -4.04 -6.68
C ARG A 17 2.75 -3.79 -5.19
N LEU A 18 2.11 -2.79 -4.60
CA LEU A 18 2.21 -2.47 -3.18
C LEU A 18 1.34 -3.35 -2.29
N ASP A 19 0.24 -3.86 -2.85
CA ASP A 19 -0.74 -4.72 -2.21
C ASP A 19 -0.50 -6.14 -2.75
N GLY A 20 0.41 -6.85 -2.08
CA GLY A 20 0.96 -8.11 -2.57
C GLY A 20 0.00 -9.29 -2.47
N ASP A 21 -0.95 -9.22 -1.54
CA ASP A 21 -2.00 -10.19 -1.27
C ASP A 21 -3.39 -9.74 -1.75
N GLY A 22 -3.54 -8.48 -2.16
CA GLY A 22 -4.75 -7.96 -2.79
C GLY A 22 -5.86 -7.62 -1.80
N ASP A 23 -5.50 -7.35 -0.54
CA ASP A 23 -6.44 -7.08 0.54
C ASP A 23 -6.81 -5.59 0.66
N GLY A 24 -6.16 -4.73 -0.14
CA GLY A 24 -6.34 -3.28 -0.14
C GLY A 24 -5.42 -2.55 0.83
N VAL A 25 -4.55 -3.25 1.56
CA VAL A 25 -3.56 -2.69 2.49
C VAL A 25 -2.16 -2.82 1.88
N PRO A 26 -1.62 -1.72 1.34
CA PRO A 26 -0.31 -1.76 0.74
C PRO A 26 0.78 -1.79 1.82
N CYS A 27 1.83 -2.58 1.58
CA CYS A 27 2.98 -2.70 2.49
C CYS A 27 2.57 -3.07 3.93
N GLU A 28 2.14 -4.32 4.14
CA GLU A 28 1.88 -4.98 5.43
C GLU A 28 2.89 -4.65 6.55
N VAL A 29 4.15 -4.34 6.21
CA VAL A 29 5.21 -4.00 7.17
C VAL A 29 5.17 -2.54 7.66
N LEU A 30 4.55 -1.64 6.89
CA LEU A 30 4.40 -0.20 7.17
C LEU A 30 3.00 0.17 7.70
N CYS A 31 1.99 -0.62 7.36
CA CYS A 31 0.58 -0.36 7.70
C CYS A 31 0.08 -1.13 8.94
N ARG A 32 0.94 -1.88 9.62
CA ARG A 32 0.59 -2.69 10.79
C ARG A 32 0.84 -2.00 12.13
#